data_AF-A0A562R2W3-F1
#
_entry.id   AF-A0A562R2W3-F1
#
_cell.length_a   1.000
_cell.length_b   1.000
_cell.length_c   1.000
_cell.angle_alpha   90.00
_cell.angle_beta   90.00
_cell.angle_gamma   90.00
#
_symmetry.space_group_name_H-M   'P 1'
#
loop_
_entity.id
_entity.type
_entity.pdbx_description
1 polymer ?
#
loop_
_entity_poly.entity_id
_entity_poly.type
_entity_poly.pdbx_seq_one_letter_code
_entity_poly.pdbx_strand_id
1 'polypeptide(L)'
;MTMKGRLLFKTTEIQPEYVAETMGAVSIQGKELAMTTAERLMNEGHMRGRMEGRVEGRVEGRMEGVYNEKYQIIMELRSFNMKPEEIAKITRLTPEKVKAVLAAGDKGLDLLLSKDQRKDV
;
A
#
# COMPACT_ATOMS: atom_id res chain seq x y z
N MET A 1 -30.60 50.35 54.32
CA MET A 1 -29.25 50.14 53.77
C MET A 1 -29.36 49.12 52.65
N THR A 2 -29.44 49.58 51.39
CA THR A 2 -29.51 48.69 50.24
C THR A 2 -28.90 49.40 49.03
N MET A 3 -27.57 49.42 48.96
CA MET A 3 -26.85 49.80 47.74
C MET A 3 -27.05 48.67 46.73
N LYS A 4 -28.09 48.81 45.90
CA LYS A 4 -28.31 47.99 44.70
C LYS A 4 -27.06 48.06 43.83
N GLY A 5 -26.44 46.90 43.62
CA GLY A 5 -25.29 46.74 42.73
C GLY A 5 -25.61 47.30 41.34
N ARG A 6 -24.87 48.33 40.94
CA ARG A 6 -24.89 48.88 39.59
C ARG A 6 -23.83 48.12 38.78
N LEU A 7 -24.20 46.97 38.23
CA LEU A 7 -23.39 46.31 37.20
C LEU A 7 -23.52 47.13 35.91
N LEU A 8 -22.47 47.89 35.60
CA LEU A 8 -22.28 48.59 34.33
C LEU A 8 -21.95 47.56 33.23
N PHE A 9 -22.92 46.77 32.81
CA PHE A 9 -22.84 46.17 31.48
C PHE A 9 -23.41 47.21 30.52
N LYS A 10 -22.52 48.06 30.00
CA LYS A 10 -22.79 48.78 28.76
C LYS A 10 -23.02 47.68 27.73
N THR A 11 -24.28 47.42 27.39
CA THR A 11 -24.67 46.48 26.35
C THR A 11 -23.88 46.85 25.12
N THR A 12 -22.80 46.11 24.85
CA THR A 12 -22.07 46.22 23.60
C THR A 12 -23.06 45.81 22.53
N GLU A 13 -23.76 46.77 21.95
CA GLU A 13 -24.48 46.63 20.70
C GLU A 13 -23.44 46.21 19.67
N ILE A 14 -23.27 44.90 19.53
CA ILE A 14 -22.47 44.34 18.46
C ILE A 14 -23.25 44.66 17.20
N GLN A 15 -22.72 45.58 16.40
CA GLN A 15 -23.35 45.99 15.14
C GLN A 15 -23.51 44.74 14.26
N PRO A 16 -24.72 44.43 13.76
CA PRO A 16 -24.96 43.28 12.88
C PRO A 16 -23.98 43.22 11.69
N GLU A 17 -23.53 44.36 11.20
CA GLU A 17 -22.54 44.52 10.14
C GLU A 17 -21.18 43.92 10.52
N TYR A 18 -20.72 44.14 11.75
CA TYR A 18 -19.46 43.58 12.27
C TYR A 18 -19.55 42.05 12.42
N VAL A 19 -20.72 41.54 12.81
CA VAL A 19 -20.97 40.08 12.87
C VAL A 19 -20.95 39.49 11.46
N ALA A 20 -21.62 40.12 10.50
CA ALA A 20 -21.67 39.64 9.12
C ALA A 20 -20.28 39.64 8.46
N GLU A 21 -19.49 40.70 8.67
CA GLU A 21 -18.12 40.80 8.16
C GLU A 21 -17.21 39.71 8.74
N THR A 22 -17.22 39.54 10.08
CA THR A 22 -16.38 38.54 10.75
C THR A 22 -16.78 37.11 10.39
N MET A 23 -18.08 36.81 10.30
CA MET A 23 -18.57 35.51 9.82
C MET A 23 -18.19 35.26 8.36
N GLY A 24 -18.24 36.28 7.50
CA GLY A 24 -17.80 36.20 6.11
C GLY A 24 -16.31 35.87 5.99
N ALA A 25 -15.46 36.56 6.76
CA ALA A 25 -14.02 36.31 6.79
C ALA A 25 -13.69 34.89 7.28
N VAL A 26 -14.32 34.43 8.36
CA VAL A 26 -14.16 33.06 8.89
C VAL A 26 -14.63 32.02 7.86
N SER A 27 -15.71 32.30 7.13
CA SER A 27 -16.21 31.40 6.08
C SER A 27 -15.20 31.25 4.92
N ILE A 28 -14.61 32.36 4.47
CA ILE A 28 -13.58 32.34 3.41
C ILE A 28 -12.33 31.59 3.89
N GLN A 29 -11.83 31.90 5.08
CA GLN A 29 -10.68 31.23 5.68
C GLN A 29 -10.93 29.73 5.89
N GLY A 30 -12.14 29.36 6.33
CA GLY A 30 -12.55 27.97 6.49
C GLY A 30 -12.58 27.23 5.15
N LYS A 31 -13.06 27.87 4.08
CA LYS A 31 -13.04 27.31 2.72
C LYS A 31 -11.60 27.10 2.22
N GLU A 32 -10.72 28.08 2.39
CA GLU A 32 -9.30 27.96 2.03
C GLU A 32 -8.60 26.85 2.81
N LEU A 33 -8.84 26.77 4.12
CA LEU A 33 -8.29 25.72 4.97
C LEU A 33 -8.80 24.33 4.54
N ALA A 34 -10.07 24.21 4.18
CA ALA A 34 -10.64 22.97 3.68
C ALA A 34 -10.02 22.56 2.32
N MET A 35 -9.87 23.51 1.40
CA MET A 35 -9.21 23.26 0.10
C MET A 35 -7.75 22.83 0.26
N THR A 36 -6.98 23.53 1.10
CA THR A 36 -5.57 23.17 1.36
C THR A 36 -5.43 21.83 2.08
N THR A 37 -6.34 21.50 3.00
CA THR A 37 -6.35 20.19 3.68
C THR A 37 -6.68 19.07 2.69
N ALA A 38 -7.68 19.27 1.83
CA ALA A 38 -8.02 18.30 0.80
C ALA A 38 -6.86 18.07 -0.18
N GLU A 39 -6.20 19.15 -0.65
CA GLU A 39 -5.02 19.06 -1.52
C GLU A 39 -3.88 18.27 -0.86
N ARG A 40 -3.60 18.53 0.43
CA ARG A 40 -2.60 17.77 1.19
C ARG A 40 -2.95 16.29 1.27
N LEU A 41 -4.20 15.95 1.58
CA LEU A 41 -4.65 14.56 1.68
C LEU A 41 -4.56 13.83 0.33
N MET A 42 -4.94 14.50 -0.77
CA MET A 42 -4.79 13.94 -2.12
C MET A 42 -3.33 13.70 -2.47
N ASN A 43 -2.45 14.67 -2.19
CA ASN A 43 -1.02 14.55 -2.43
C ASN A 43 -0.39 13.43 -1.60
N GLU A 44 -0.75 13.31 -0.31
CA GLU A 44 -0.32 12.20 0.54
C GLU A 44 -0.79 10.85 -0.01
N GLY A 45 -2.06 10.76 -0.43
CA GLY A 45 -2.62 9.55 -1.06
C GLY A 45 -1.86 9.14 -2.33
N HIS A 46 -1.60 10.09 -3.23
CA HIS A 46 -0.82 9.85 -4.45
C HIS A 46 0.61 9.41 -4.16
N MET A 47 1.28 10.04 -3.18
CA MET A 47 2.63 9.65 -2.76
C MET A 47 2.66 8.24 -2.19
N ARG A 48 1.71 7.90 -1.30
CA ARG A 48 1.60 6.55 -0.72
C ARG A 48 1.35 5.50 -1.79
N GLY A 49 0.35 5.70 -2.66
CA GLY A 49 0.04 4.75 -3.72
C GLY A 49 1.21 4.54 -4.69
N ARG A 50 1.97 5.59 -5.01
CA ARG A 50 3.18 5.47 -5.84
C ARG A 50 4.31 4.71 -5.13
N MET A 51 4.46 4.91 -3.83
CA MET A 51 5.48 4.22 -3.02
C MET A 51 5.14 2.75 -2.89
N GLU A 52 3.91 2.43 -2.50
CA GLU A 52 3.39 1.06 -2.36
C GLU A 52 3.53 0.31 -3.69
N GLY A 53 3.01 0.87 -4.80
CA GLY A 53 3.10 0.21 -6.11
C GLY A 53 4.54 0.00 -6.60
N ARG A 54 5.48 0.89 -6.25
CA ARG A 54 6.92 0.70 -6.56
C ARG A 54 7.55 -0.41 -5.74
N VAL A 55 7.18 -0.52 -4.46
CA VAL A 55 7.70 -1.54 -3.57
C VAL A 55 7.15 -2.90 -3.97
N GLU A 56 5.84 -3.02 -4.14
CA GLU A 56 5.17 -4.25 -4.56
C GLU A 56 5.71 -4.72 -5.91
N GLY A 57 5.71 -3.86 -6.94
CA GLY A 57 6.20 -4.22 -8.26
C GLY A 57 7.67 -4.63 -8.28
N ARG A 58 8.52 -4.05 -7.43
CA ARG A 58 9.93 -4.46 -7.32
C ARG A 58 10.08 -5.82 -6.64
N VAL A 59 9.26 -6.10 -5.62
CA VAL A 59 9.28 -7.37 -4.91
C VAL A 59 8.74 -8.48 -5.81
N GLU A 60 7.59 -8.26 -6.45
CA GLU A 60 6.97 -9.21 -7.39
C GLU A 60 7.89 -9.50 -8.58
N GLY A 61 8.40 -8.47 -9.26
CA GLY A 61 9.30 -8.67 -10.39
C GLY A 61 10.61 -9.38 -10.03
N ARG A 62 11.16 -9.14 -8.82
CA ARG A 62 12.34 -9.87 -8.35
C ARG A 62 12.02 -11.34 -8.08
N MET A 63 10.88 -11.63 -7.45
CA MET A 63 10.45 -13.01 -7.20
C MET A 63 10.20 -13.75 -8.51
N GLU A 64 9.46 -13.14 -9.44
CA GLU A 64 9.21 -13.69 -10.77
C GLU A 64 10.51 -14.02 -11.50
N GLY A 65 11.50 -13.11 -11.48
CA GLY A 65 12.82 -13.36 -12.07
C GLY A 65 13.52 -14.58 -11.47
N VAL A 66 13.53 -14.71 -10.14
CA VAL A 66 14.16 -15.84 -9.44
C VAL A 66 13.45 -17.17 -9.76
N TYR A 67 12.12 -17.18 -9.82
CA TYR A 67 11.37 -18.39 -10.13
C TYR A 67 11.46 -18.79 -11.60
N ASN A 68 11.50 -17.81 -12.51
CA ASN A 68 11.81 -18.02 -13.93
C ASN A 68 13.17 -18.69 -14.11
N GLU A 69 14.21 -18.14 -13.47
CA GLU A 69 15.56 -18.71 -13.54
C GLU A 69 15.59 -20.15 -13.02
N LYS A 70 14.96 -20.42 -11.88
CA LYS A 70 14.84 -21.78 -11.33
C LYS A 70 14.12 -22.73 -12.29
N TYR A 71 13.03 -22.30 -12.91
CA TYR A 71 12.29 -23.11 -13.88
C TYR A 71 13.16 -23.48 -15.08
N GLN A 72 13.88 -22.51 -15.65
CA GLN A 72 14.80 -22.75 -16.77
C GLN A 72 15.90 -23.73 -16.39
N ILE A 73 16.52 -23.56 -15.22
CA ILE A 73 17.55 -24.48 -14.72
C ILE A 73 16.98 -25.90 -14.55
N ILE A 74 15.77 -26.07 -14.02
CA ILE A 74 15.14 -27.39 -13.87
C ILE A 74 14.97 -28.06 -15.23
N MET A 75 14.48 -27.33 -16.24
CA MET A 75 14.25 -27.87 -17.58
C MET A 75 15.56 -28.21 -18.30
N GLU A 76 16.58 -27.35 -18.17
CA GLU A 76 17.92 -27.58 -18.69
C GLU A 76 18.55 -28.83 -18.04
N LEU A 77 18.54 -28.94 -16.71
CA LEU A 77 19.09 -30.11 -16.01
C LEU A 77 18.33 -31.39 -16.34
N ARG A 78 17.01 -31.29 -16.58
CA ARG A 78 16.22 -32.42 -17.06
C ARG A 78 16.66 -32.88 -18.44
N SER A 79 17.04 -31.96 -19.33
CA SER A 79 17.56 -32.30 -20.66
C SER A 79 18.88 -33.08 -20.61
N PHE A 80 19.68 -32.88 -19.57
CA PHE A 80 20.87 -33.68 -19.25
C PHE A 80 20.57 -35.02 -18.57
N ASN A 81 19.31 -35.45 -18.56
CA ASN A 81 18.85 -36.73 -18.00
C ASN A 81 19.15 -36.90 -16.49
N MET A 82 19.32 -35.77 -15.78
CA MET A 82 19.58 -35.74 -14.34
C MET A 82 18.33 -36.13 -13.54
N LYS A 83 18.52 -36.79 -12.39
CA LYS A 83 17.40 -37.25 -11.56
C LYS A 83 16.76 -36.08 -10.80
N PRO A 84 15.43 -36.08 -10.58
CA PRO A 84 14.75 -35.02 -9.83
C PRO A 84 15.36 -34.74 -8.45
N GLU A 85 15.88 -35.77 -7.77
CA GLU A 85 16.51 -35.67 -6.46
C GLU A 85 17.85 -34.88 -6.50
N GLU A 86 18.57 -34.92 -7.61
CA GLU A 86 19.82 -34.18 -7.81
C GLU A 86 19.52 -32.74 -8.22
N ILE A 87 18.55 -32.55 -9.12
CA ILE A 87 18.04 -31.22 -9.53
C ILE A 87 17.55 -30.44 -8.31
N ALA A 88 16.86 -31.09 -7.37
CA ALA A 88 16.40 -30.52 -6.11
C ALA A 88 17.56 -29.93 -5.28
N LYS A 89 18.71 -30.62 -5.22
CA LYS A 89 19.90 -30.14 -4.50
C LYS A 89 20.50 -28.89 -5.13
N ILE A 90 20.60 -28.86 -6.46
CA ILE A 90 21.17 -27.72 -7.20
C ILE A 90 20.25 -26.49 -7.10
N THR A 91 18.96 -26.69 -7.31
CA THR A 91 17.95 -25.60 -7.36
C THR A 91 17.47 -25.18 -5.98
N ARG A 92 17.91 -25.86 -4.92
CA ARG A 92 17.48 -25.68 -3.52
C ARG A 92 15.95 -25.76 -3.38
N LEU A 93 15.35 -26.75 -4.05
CA LEU A 93 13.93 -27.06 -3.97
C LEU A 93 13.74 -28.44 -3.36
N THR A 94 12.51 -28.79 -2.97
CA THR A 94 12.21 -30.16 -2.57
C THR A 94 12.06 -31.06 -3.79
N PRO A 95 12.42 -32.35 -3.70
CA PRO A 95 12.23 -33.30 -4.80
C PRO A 95 10.77 -33.37 -5.27
N GLU A 96 9.81 -33.23 -4.37
CA GLU A 96 8.37 -33.22 -4.69
C GLU A 96 8.01 -32.02 -5.56
N LYS A 97 8.54 -30.83 -5.21
CA LYS A 97 8.31 -29.60 -5.99
C LYS A 97 8.92 -29.72 -7.38
N VAL A 98 10.15 -30.24 -7.48
CA VAL A 98 10.80 -30.48 -8.78
C VAL A 98 10.01 -31.48 -9.63
N LYS A 99 9.55 -32.58 -9.04
CA LYS A 99 8.69 -33.56 -9.74
C LYS A 99 7.40 -32.94 -10.24
N ALA A 100 6.75 -32.10 -9.42
CA ALA A 100 5.53 -31.41 -9.80
C ALA A 100 5.78 -30.43 -10.97
N VAL A 101 6.86 -29.65 -10.92
CA VAL A 101 7.26 -28.73 -12.00
C VAL A 101 7.53 -29.49 -13.30
N LEU A 102 8.29 -30.59 -13.22
CA LEU A 102 8.58 -31.43 -14.39
C LEU A 102 7.34 -32.12 -14.96
N ALA A 103 6.39 -32.53 -14.12
CA ALA A 103 5.13 -33.12 -14.54
C ALA A 103 4.18 -32.09 -15.19
N ALA A 104 4.25 -30.83 -14.76
CA ALA A 104 3.41 -29.75 -15.27
C ALA A 104 3.92 -29.15 -16.60
N GLY A 105 5.15 -29.46 -17.03
CA GLY A 105 5.73 -28.94 -18.27
C GLY A 105 5.69 -27.42 -18.30
N ASP A 106 5.09 -26.85 -19.35
CA ASP A 106 4.95 -25.40 -19.56
C ASP A 106 4.25 -24.65 -18.40
N LYS A 107 3.40 -25.36 -17.62
CA LYS A 107 2.73 -24.80 -16.44
C LYS A 107 3.55 -24.94 -15.15
N GLY A 108 4.75 -25.50 -15.22
CA GLY A 108 5.59 -25.74 -14.05
C GLY A 108 6.08 -24.45 -13.39
N LEU A 109 6.21 -23.36 -14.15
CA LEU A 109 6.55 -22.04 -13.62
C LEU A 109 5.47 -21.53 -12.64
N ASP A 110 4.19 -21.69 -12.98
CA ASP A 110 3.08 -21.25 -12.14
C ASP A 110 3.09 -21.96 -10.78
N LEU A 111 3.52 -23.22 -10.74
CA LEU A 111 3.68 -23.97 -9.49
C LEU A 111 4.81 -23.42 -8.60
N LEU A 112 5.82 -22.77 -9.19
CA LEU A 112 6.88 -22.10 -8.44
C LEU A 112 6.43 -20.71 -7.94
N LEU A 113 5.65 -20.00 -8.75
CA LEU A 113 5.10 -18.68 -8.44
C LEU A 113 3.94 -18.72 -7.45
N SER A 114 3.15 -19.81 -7.44
CA SER A 114 2.05 -19.97 -6.51
C SER A 114 2.61 -19.87 -5.08
N LYS A 115 2.31 -18.76 -4.39
CA LYS A 115 2.61 -18.60 -2.97
C LYS A 115 2.15 -19.87 -2.29
N ASP A 116 3.10 -20.59 -1.70
CA ASP A 116 2.85 -21.77 -0.90
C ASP A 116 1.78 -21.34 0.11
N GLN A 117 0.56 -21.87 -0.03
CA GLN A 117 -0.57 -21.60 0.86
C GLN A 117 -0.26 -22.31 2.18
N ARG A 118 0.82 -21.92 2.86
CA ARG A 118 0.90 -22.05 4.30
C ARG A 118 -0.18 -21.10 4.81
N LYS A 119 -1.37 -21.69 4.97
CA LYS A 119 -2.45 -21.15 5.77
C LYS A 119 -1.81 -20.75 7.08
N ASP A 120 -1.70 -19.45 7.29
CA ASP A 120 -1.46 -18.90 8.61
C ASP A 120 -2.65 -19.39 9.47
N VAL A 121 -2.37 -20.40 10.29
CA VAL A 121 -3.25 -20.90 11.37
C VAL A 121 -3.04 -20.01 12.58
#